data_AF-A0A367IN06-F1
#
_entry.id   AF-A0A367IN06-F1
#
_cell.length_a   1.000
_cell.length_b   1.000
_cell.length_c   1.000
_cell.angle_alpha   90.00
_cell.angle_beta   90.00
_cell.angle_gamma   90.00
#
_symmetry.space_group_name_H-M   'P 1'
#
loop_
_entity.id
_entity.type
_entity.pdbx_description
1 polymer ?
#
loop_
_entity_poly.entity_id
_entity_poly.type
_entity_poly.pdbx_seq_one_letter_code
_entity_poly.pdbx_strand_id
1 'polypeptide(L)'
;MHPLKIAVLATVATAVSAENCNPSYNTTSAGECFDNCNSKAGKGLYSDWTDDSTSPNFLKSLSYMCNKGTSEYIAFMTTAGMCMVSCSNPDLFATEFSSACAWWQEHKNDTCSASNTSTSSNTTSSPSQSVAAASDSSKLSSFAFNIQTCAIAFAGIATYFLI
;
A
#
# COMPACT_ATOMS: atom_id res chain seq x y z
N MET A 1 -18.12 17.83 53.10
CA MET A 1 -17.30 16.93 52.26
C MET A 1 -18.13 16.57 51.04
N HIS A 2 -17.89 17.21 49.89
CA HIS A 2 -18.59 16.93 48.64
C HIS A 2 -17.57 16.36 47.64
N PRO A 3 -17.79 15.17 47.06
CA PRO A 3 -16.82 14.58 46.15
C PRO A 3 -16.90 15.23 44.75
N LEU A 4 -15.74 15.71 44.29
CA LEU A 4 -15.47 16.20 42.95
C LEU A 4 -15.67 15.06 41.94
N LYS A 5 -16.67 15.17 41.06
CA LYS A 5 -16.89 14.22 39.97
C LYS A 5 -15.96 14.58 38.81
N ILE A 6 -14.89 13.81 38.65
CA ILE A 6 -14.00 13.88 37.48
C ILE A 6 -14.76 13.28 36.30
N ALA A 7 -15.19 14.13 35.36
CA ALA A 7 -15.74 13.69 34.09
C ALA A 7 -14.58 13.29 33.17
N VAL A 8 -14.39 11.98 33.00
CA VAL A 8 -13.47 11.41 32.02
C VAL A 8 -14.08 11.62 30.64
N LEU A 9 -13.56 12.59 29.89
CA LEU A 9 -13.83 12.74 28.46
C LEU A 9 -13.12 11.60 27.72
N ALA A 10 -13.87 10.55 27.41
CA ALA A 10 -13.40 9.50 26.51
C ALA A 10 -13.40 10.06 25.08
N THR A 11 -12.21 10.42 24.58
CA THR A 11 -11.97 10.60 23.15
C THR A 11 -12.14 9.24 22.46
N VAL A 12 -13.28 9.06 21.81
CA VAL A 12 -13.48 7.98 20.85
C VAL A 12 -12.57 8.26 19.66
N ALA A 13 -11.44 7.54 19.59
CA ALA A 13 -10.65 7.45 18.38
C ALA A 13 -11.52 6.80 17.31
N THR A 14 -11.95 7.57 16.31
CA THR A 14 -12.56 7.03 15.10
C THR A 14 -11.51 6.18 14.40
N ALA A 15 -11.69 4.87 14.45
CA ALA A 15 -10.89 3.93 13.67
C ALA A 15 -11.16 4.20 12.18
N VAL A 16 -10.22 4.90 11.53
CA VAL A 16 -10.14 4.90 10.07
C VAL A 16 -9.82 3.47 9.67
N SER A 17 -10.74 2.87 8.92
CA SER A 17 -10.57 1.51 8.41
C SER A 17 -9.41 1.50 7.41
N ALA A 18 -8.64 0.41 7.37
CA ALA A 18 -7.45 0.27 6.53
C ALA A 18 -7.81 0.31 5.04
N GLU A 19 -7.92 1.52 4.51
CA GLU A 19 -8.02 1.80 3.08
C GLU A 19 -6.68 2.40 2.67
N ASN A 20 -5.88 1.60 1.97
CA ASN A 20 -4.66 2.03 1.26
C ASN A 20 -3.62 2.72 2.18
N CYS A 21 -2.69 1.96 2.80
CA CYS A 21 -1.71 2.51 3.75
C CYS A 21 -0.93 3.72 3.22
N ASN A 22 -0.62 3.76 1.91
CA ASN A 22 0.20 4.81 1.31
C ASN A 22 -0.39 5.22 -0.05
N PRO A 23 -1.56 5.90 -0.07
CA PRO A 23 -2.34 6.13 -1.29
C PRO A 23 -1.71 7.18 -2.22
N SER A 24 -0.84 8.03 -1.68
CA SER A 24 -0.10 9.04 -2.42
C SER A 24 1.16 8.50 -3.09
N TYR A 25 1.54 7.25 -2.82
CA TYR A 25 2.72 6.64 -3.43
C TYR A 25 2.48 6.40 -4.93
N ASN A 26 3.24 7.12 -5.76
CA ASN A 26 3.12 7.05 -7.22
C ASN A 26 4.49 7.25 -7.88
N THR A 27 5.41 6.33 -7.63
CA THR A 27 6.70 6.31 -8.31
C THR A 27 6.59 5.49 -9.59
N THR A 28 7.11 6.02 -10.68
CA THR A 28 7.20 5.27 -11.94
C THR A 28 8.21 4.12 -11.75
N SER A 29 7.77 2.88 -11.98
CA SER A 29 8.66 1.71 -11.97
C SER A 29 9.74 1.84 -13.05
N ALA A 30 10.98 1.45 -12.71
CA ALA A 30 12.09 1.34 -13.66
C ALA A 30 12.01 0.07 -14.52
N GLY A 31 11.02 -0.78 -14.28
CA GLY A 31 10.72 -1.99 -15.04
C GLY A 31 11.06 -3.28 -14.30
N GLU A 32 10.54 -4.38 -14.85
CA GLU A 32 10.49 -5.69 -14.20
C GLU A 32 11.86 -6.24 -13.75
N CYS A 33 12.94 -5.89 -14.47
CA CYS A 33 14.29 -6.32 -14.08
C CYS A 33 14.70 -5.73 -12.72
N PHE A 34 14.48 -4.42 -12.52
CA PHE A 34 14.81 -3.75 -11.27
C PHE A 34 13.86 -4.20 -10.15
N ASP A 35 12.57 -4.35 -10.45
CA ASP A 35 11.58 -4.86 -9.50
C ASP A 35 11.95 -6.26 -8.99
N ASN A 36 12.37 -7.16 -9.88
CA ASN A 36 12.80 -8.51 -9.50
C ASN A 36 14.08 -8.47 -8.63
N CYS A 37 15.05 -7.64 -9.01
CA CYS A 37 16.27 -7.46 -8.21
C CYS A 37 15.96 -6.91 -6.81
N ASN A 38 15.08 -5.91 -6.72
CA ASN A 38 14.61 -5.33 -5.46
C ASN A 38 13.88 -6.37 -4.61
N SER A 39 12.89 -7.06 -5.17
CA SER A 39 12.12 -8.09 -4.46
C SER A 39 13.01 -9.24 -4.01
N LYS A 40 13.98 -9.68 -4.82
CA LYS A 40 14.91 -10.76 -4.45
C LYS A 40 15.83 -10.35 -3.30
N ALA A 41 16.43 -9.16 -3.38
CA ALA A 41 17.29 -8.65 -2.32
C ALA A 41 16.49 -8.39 -1.02
N GLY A 42 15.34 -7.74 -1.18
CA GLY A 42 14.41 -7.42 -0.11
C GLY A 42 13.94 -8.65 0.65
N LYS A 43 13.41 -9.66 -0.04
CA LYS A 43 13.00 -10.95 0.56
C LYS A 43 14.15 -11.69 1.24
N GLY A 44 15.38 -11.50 0.79
CA GLY A 44 16.57 -12.07 1.42
C GLY A 44 16.93 -11.41 2.76
N LEU A 45 16.52 -10.16 2.99
CA LEU A 45 16.84 -9.37 4.19
C LEU A 45 15.64 -9.16 5.11
N TYR A 46 14.43 -9.26 4.57
CA TYR A 46 13.17 -9.07 5.24
C TYR A 46 12.12 -10.00 4.64
N SER A 47 11.67 -10.98 5.42
CA SER A 47 10.73 -12.00 4.94
C SER A 47 9.38 -11.44 4.47
N ASP A 48 8.94 -10.35 5.08
CA ASP A 48 7.64 -9.72 4.76
C ASP A 48 7.81 -8.55 3.78
N TRP A 49 8.90 -8.56 3.00
CA TRP A 49 9.14 -7.62 1.93
C TRP A 49 7.92 -7.50 1.02
N THR A 50 7.61 -6.26 0.67
CA THR A 50 6.51 -5.94 -0.23
C THR A 50 6.79 -4.66 -1.00
N ASP A 51 6.43 -4.69 -2.29
CA ASP A 51 6.42 -3.53 -3.17
C ASP A 51 5.01 -2.92 -3.28
N ASP A 52 4.03 -3.52 -2.58
CA ASP A 52 2.64 -3.05 -2.54
C ASP A 52 2.51 -1.88 -1.57
N SER A 53 2.25 -0.69 -2.11
CA SER A 53 2.07 0.53 -1.31
C SER A 53 0.88 0.47 -0.35
N THR A 54 -0.07 -0.43 -0.59
CA THR A 54 -1.22 -0.63 0.29
C THR A 54 -0.91 -1.51 1.51
N SER A 55 0.26 -2.17 1.53
CA SER A 55 0.67 -3.08 2.58
C SER A 55 1.21 -2.33 3.82
N PRO A 56 0.92 -2.80 5.05
CA PRO A 56 1.49 -2.21 6.27
C PRO A 56 3.02 -2.34 6.33
N ASN A 57 3.61 -3.26 5.59
CA ASN A 57 5.07 -3.50 5.56
C ASN A 57 5.79 -2.68 4.48
N PHE A 58 5.06 -1.87 3.72
CA PHE A 58 5.62 -1.11 2.60
C PHE A 58 6.70 -0.11 3.03
N LEU A 59 6.41 0.73 4.03
CA LEU A 59 7.38 1.71 4.56
C LEU A 59 8.62 1.03 5.13
N LYS A 60 8.44 -0.16 5.73
CA LYS A 60 9.55 -0.96 6.23
C LYS A 60 10.41 -1.47 5.07
N SER A 61 9.80 -1.96 4.00
CA SER A 61 10.51 -2.40 2.77
C SER A 61 11.29 -1.24 2.14
N LEU A 62 10.65 -0.08 1.95
CA LEU A 62 11.32 1.14 1.47
C LEU A 62 12.45 1.60 2.39
N SER A 63 12.41 1.32 3.70
CA SER A 63 13.52 1.67 4.60
C SER A 63 14.82 0.94 4.27
N TYR A 64 14.77 -0.29 3.74
CA TYR A 64 15.97 -0.99 3.26
C TYR A 64 16.54 -0.33 2.01
N MET A 65 15.71 0.33 1.20
CA MET A 65 16.15 1.05 0.00
C MET A 65 16.65 2.45 0.32
N CYS A 66 16.02 3.15 1.28
CA CYS A 66 16.12 4.59 1.39
C CYS A 66 16.80 5.09 2.68
N ASN A 67 16.94 4.24 3.71
CA ASN A 67 17.54 4.65 4.98
C ASN A 67 19.08 4.60 4.92
N LYS A 68 19.67 5.59 4.26
CA LYS A 68 21.12 5.64 4.01
C LYS A 68 21.93 5.56 5.31
N GLY A 69 23.03 4.82 5.24
CA GLY A 69 24.00 4.71 6.34
C GLY A 69 23.69 3.60 7.35
N THR A 70 22.63 2.82 7.17
CA THR A 70 22.38 1.62 7.99
C THR A 70 22.95 0.36 7.35
N SER A 71 23.14 -0.68 8.18
CA SER A 71 23.57 -2.01 7.72
C SER A 71 22.60 -2.62 6.71
N GLU A 72 21.29 -2.43 6.94
CA GLU A 72 20.22 -2.93 6.09
C GLU A 72 20.27 -2.29 4.70
N TYR A 73 20.48 -0.97 4.65
CA TYR A 73 20.65 -0.24 3.41
C TYR A 73 21.87 -0.71 2.62
N ILE A 74 23.01 -0.85 3.30
CA ILE A 74 24.24 -1.31 2.63
C ILE A 74 24.06 -2.74 2.09
N ALA A 75 23.45 -3.63 2.88
CA ALA A 75 23.17 -4.99 2.46
C ALA A 75 22.22 -5.03 1.26
N PHE A 76 21.12 -4.28 1.31
CA PHE A 76 20.16 -4.19 0.22
C PHE A 76 20.81 -3.65 -1.05
N MET A 77 21.48 -2.50 -0.98
CA MET A 77 22.13 -1.88 -2.15
C MET A 77 23.23 -2.77 -2.74
N THR A 78 23.93 -3.55 -1.91
CA THR A 78 24.92 -4.52 -2.39
C THR A 78 24.24 -5.68 -3.13
N THR A 79 23.25 -6.33 -2.52
CA THR A 79 22.57 -7.50 -3.10
C THR A 79 21.74 -7.13 -4.32
N ALA A 80 20.92 -6.08 -4.23
CA ALA A 80 20.13 -5.57 -5.34
C ALA A 80 21.04 -5.03 -6.44
N GLY A 81 22.06 -4.24 -6.08
CA GLY A 81 23.01 -3.67 -7.05
C GLY A 81 23.74 -4.73 -7.86
N MET A 82 24.16 -5.83 -7.25
CA MET A 82 24.78 -6.97 -7.96
C MET A 82 23.84 -7.64 -8.97
N CYS A 83 22.53 -7.61 -8.72
CA CYS A 83 21.54 -8.12 -9.68
C CYS A 83 21.29 -7.10 -10.81
N MET A 84 21.18 -5.82 -10.45
CA MET A 84 20.85 -4.72 -11.35
C MET A 84 21.91 -4.43 -12.41
N VAL A 85 23.16 -4.87 -12.23
CA VAL A 85 24.22 -4.72 -13.26
C VAL A 85 23.85 -5.36 -14.61
N SER A 86 22.92 -6.33 -14.59
CA SER A 86 22.43 -7.01 -15.79
C SER A 86 21.19 -6.35 -16.41
N CYS A 87 20.59 -5.39 -15.72
CA CYS A 87 19.41 -4.67 -16.20
C CYS A 87 19.80 -3.62 -17.22
N SER A 88 18.95 -3.44 -18.23
CA SER A 88 19.08 -2.34 -19.18
C SER A 88 18.52 -1.04 -18.59
N ASN A 89 18.99 0.11 -19.07
CA ASN A 89 18.49 1.44 -18.72
C ASN A 89 18.65 1.82 -17.23
N PRO A 90 19.89 1.93 -16.71
CA PRO A 90 20.14 2.31 -15.31
C PRO A 90 19.59 3.71 -14.94
N ASP A 91 19.39 4.61 -15.90
CA ASP A 91 18.81 5.94 -15.68
C ASP A 91 17.35 5.89 -15.18
N LEU A 92 16.58 4.88 -15.60
CA LEU A 92 15.21 4.68 -15.12
C LEU A 92 15.22 4.34 -13.63
N PHE A 93 16.13 3.47 -13.21
CA PHE A 93 16.30 3.11 -11.80
C PHE A 93 16.73 4.31 -10.95
N ALA A 94 17.68 5.11 -11.42
CA ALA A 94 18.09 6.31 -10.69
C ALA A 94 16.93 7.29 -10.45
N THR A 95 16.06 7.43 -11.45
CA THR A 95 14.85 8.28 -11.38
C THR A 95 13.83 7.72 -10.39
N GLU A 96 13.48 6.44 -10.52
CA GLU A 96 12.57 5.76 -9.61
C GLU A 96 13.09 5.84 -8.17
N PHE A 97 14.32 5.41 -7.94
CA PHE A 97 14.94 5.34 -6.62
C PHE A 97 15.00 6.71 -5.94
N SER A 98 15.34 7.76 -6.68
CA SER A 98 15.32 9.12 -6.15
C SER A 98 13.91 9.54 -5.73
N SER A 99 12.90 9.26 -6.55
CA SER A 99 11.50 9.62 -6.26
C SER A 99 10.92 8.84 -5.08
N ALA A 100 11.17 7.53 -5.02
CA ALA A 100 10.75 6.64 -3.94
C ALA A 100 11.36 7.06 -2.60
N CYS A 101 12.66 7.36 -2.60
CA CYS A 101 13.34 7.78 -1.38
C CYS A 101 13.00 9.20 -0.95
N ALA A 102 12.71 10.12 -1.87
CA ALA A 102 12.19 11.44 -1.51
C ALA A 102 10.84 11.31 -0.80
N TRP A 103 9.91 10.55 -1.40
CA TRP A 103 8.61 10.29 -0.80
C TRP A 103 8.74 9.58 0.56
N TRP A 104 9.58 8.54 0.66
CA TRP A 104 9.79 7.82 1.92
C TRP A 104 10.30 8.72 3.04
N GLN A 105 11.17 9.70 2.77
CA GLN A 105 11.68 10.59 3.82
C GLN A 105 10.58 11.43 4.48
N GLU A 106 9.57 11.82 3.71
CA GLU A 106 8.40 12.57 4.20
C GLU A 106 7.44 11.66 4.98
N HIS A 107 7.33 10.40 4.57
CA HIS A 107 6.32 9.46 5.04
C HIS A 107 6.85 8.34 5.96
N LYS A 108 8.15 8.30 6.28
CA LYS A 108 8.78 7.19 7.05
C LYS A 108 8.22 6.97 8.46
N ASN A 109 7.51 7.95 9.01
CA ASN A 109 6.89 7.88 10.33
C ASN A 109 5.37 7.65 10.25
N ASP A 110 4.82 7.51 9.05
CA ASP A 110 3.41 7.20 8.88
C ASP A 110 3.13 5.81 9.43
N THR A 111 1.95 5.65 10.02
CA THR A 111 1.53 4.39 10.63
C THR A 111 0.38 3.82 9.83
N CYS A 112 0.52 2.56 9.42
CA CYS A 112 -0.63 1.83 8.90
C CYS A 112 -1.33 1.11 10.04
N SER A 113 -2.61 1.41 10.28
CA SER A 113 -3.42 0.62 11.21
C SER A 113 -3.76 -0.72 10.58
N ALA A 114 -3.00 -1.76 10.91
CA ALA A 114 -3.30 -3.13 10.50
C ALA A 114 -4.60 -3.60 11.17
N SER A 115 -5.64 -3.81 10.38
CA SER A 115 -6.85 -4.49 10.84
C SER A 115 -6.51 -5.97 11.06
N ASN A 116 -6.65 -6.44 12.30
CA ASN A 116 -6.61 -7.88 12.60
C ASN A 116 -7.80 -8.55 11.91
N THR A 117 -7.49 -9.46 10.99
CA THR A 117 -8.35 -10.53 10.50
C THR A 117 -9.27 -11.06 11.60
N SER A 118 -10.56 -10.77 11.50
CA SER A 118 -11.59 -11.45 12.27
C SER A 118 -12.12 -12.64 11.48
N THR A 119 -11.70 -13.81 11.94
CA THR A 119 -12.37 -15.11 11.83
C THR A 119 -13.90 -15.03 11.68
N SER A 120 -14.43 -15.75 10.69
CA SER A 120 -15.72 -16.43 10.78
C SER A 120 -15.79 -17.52 9.72
N SER A 121 -16.40 -18.67 9.89
CA SER A 121 -16.91 -19.45 11.03
C SER A 121 -17.43 -20.72 10.35
N ASN A 122 -17.26 -21.87 11.00
CA ASN A 122 -17.80 -23.18 10.65
C ASN A 122 -19.06 -23.18 9.75
N THR A 123 -19.05 -23.99 8.69
CA THR A 123 -20.29 -24.59 8.19
C THR A 123 -20.13 -26.10 8.16
N THR A 124 -20.88 -26.71 9.07
CA THR A 124 -21.08 -28.13 9.34
C THR A 124 -21.47 -28.92 8.09
N SER A 125 -20.87 -30.11 7.94
CA SER A 125 -21.21 -31.14 6.97
C SER A 125 -22.59 -31.76 7.24
N SER A 126 -23.41 -31.91 6.19
CA SER A 126 -24.26 -33.10 5.98
C SER A 126 -24.70 -33.24 4.51
N PRO A 127 -25.06 -34.46 4.07
CA PRO A 127 -24.69 -34.94 2.75
C PRO A 127 -25.81 -34.99 1.69
N SER A 128 -25.35 -35.03 0.44
CA SER A 128 -25.86 -35.74 -0.75
C SER A 128 -27.30 -35.47 -1.24
N GLN A 129 -27.40 -34.93 -2.47
CA GLN A 129 -28.18 -35.56 -3.53
C GLN A 129 -27.71 -35.14 -4.93
N SER A 130 -27.40 -36.15 -5.73
CA SER A 130 -27.03 -36.10 -7.14
C SER A 130 -28.19 -35.67 -8.04
N VAL A 131 -27.89 -34.87 -9.07
CA VAL A 131 -28.38 -35.10 -10.44
C VAL A 131 -27.37 -34.53 -11.43
N ALA A 132 -27.01 -35.35 -12.42
CA ALA A 132 -26.20 -34.99 -13.57
C ALA A 132 -27.08 -34.40 -14.68
N ALA A 133 -26.55 -33.45 -15.46
CA ALA A 133 -26.34 -33.60 -16.91
C ALA A 133 -26.26 -32.24 -17.64
N ALA A 134 -25.25 -32.19 -18.52
CA ALA A 134 -25.21 -31.54 -19.84
C ALA A 134 -25.24 -30.00 -19.98
N SER A 135 -24.09 -29.51 -20.48
CA SER A 135 -23.90 -28.69 -21.68
C SER A 135 -24.96 -27.64 -22.04
N ASP A 136 -24.58 -26.36 -22.16
CA ASP A 136 -24.22 -25.77 -23.46
C ASP A 136 -23.69 -24.33 -23.28
N SER A 137 -23.00 -23.89 -24.32
CA SER A 137 -22.43 -22.57 -24.55
C SER A 137 -23.45 -21.46 -24.41
N SER A 138 -23.04 -20.29 -23.90
CA SER A 138 -23.63 -19.02 -24.30
C SER A 138 -22.71 -17.83 -24.06
N LYS A 139 -22.47 -17.15 -25.18
CA LYS A 139 -21.95 -15.81 -25.34
C LYS A 139 -22.69 -14.77 -24.47
N LEU A 140 -21.90 -13.78 -24.05
CA LEU A 140 -22.18 -12.34 -24.01
C LEU A 140 -23.31 -11.83 -23.07
N SER A 141 -22.89 -11.00 -22.13
CA SER A 141 -23.29 -9.58 -21.95
C SER A 141 -23.58 -9.20 -20.50
N SER A 142 -23.16 -7.97 -20.21
CA SER A 142 -23.81 -7.02 -19.29
C SER A 142 -23.43 -7.07 -17.81
N PHE A 143 -22.45 -6.25 -17.42
CA PHE A 143 -22.44 -5.56 -16.10
C PHE A 143 -21.86 -4.15 -16.35
N ALA A 144 -22.70 -3.16 -16.63
CA ALA A 144 -23.21 -2.18 -15.66
C ALA A 144 -22.14 -1.17 -15.20
N PHE A 145 -21.98 -0.09 -15.97
CA PHE A 145 -21.32 1.14 -15.54
C PHE A 145 -22.17 1.82 -14.46
N ASN A 146 -21.66 1.88 -13.23
CA ASN A 146 -22.21 2.71 -12.17
C ASN A 146 -21.43 4.04 -12.15
N ILE A 147 -21.99 5.09 -12.75
CA ILE A 147 -21.46 6.46 -12.65
C ILE A 147 -22.20 7.13 -11.48
N GLN A 148 -21.55 7.16 -10.33
CA GLN A 148 -21.98 7.96 -9.18
C GLN A 148 -21.45 9.39 -9.38
N THR A 149 -22.34 10.27 -9.84
CA THR A 149 -22.19 11.72 -9.82
C THR A 149 -21.96 12.24 -8.39
N CYS A 150 -20.83 12.91 -8.15
CA CYS A 150 -20.65 13.82 -7.02
C CYS A 150 -20.47 15.25 -7.56
N ALA A 151 -21.53 16.04 -7.43
CA ALA A 151 -21.52 17.49 -7.64
C ALA A 151 -21.44 18.19 -6.28
N ILE A 152 -20.37 18.95 -6.03
CA ILE A 152 -20.30 20.01 -5.02
C ILE A 152 -19.19 20.98 -5.46
N ALA A 153 -19.53 22.08 -6.13
CA ALA A 153 -19.86 23.41 -5.59
C ALA A 153 -18.61 24.28 -5.40
N PHE A 154 -18.29 25.08 -6.42
CA PHE A 154 -17.34 26.18 -6.34
C PHE A 154 -17.98 27.37 -5.60
N ALA A 155 -17.53 27.62 -4.37
CA ALA A 155 -17.71 28.91 -3.71
C ALA A 155 -16.41 29.69 -3.87
N GLY A 156 -16.48 30.79 -4.65
CA GLY A 156 -15.36 31.68 -4.87
C GLY A 156 -14.96 32.44 -3.61
N ILE A 157 -13.67 32.71 -3.50
CA ILE A 157 -13.16 33.83 -2.72
C ILE A 157 -12.09 34.51 -3.57
N ALA A 158 -12.47 35.65 -4.13
CA ALA A 158 -11.56 36.62 -4.71
C ALA A 158 -10.91 37.39 -3.57
N THR A 159 -9.57 37.41 -3.51
CA THR A 159 -8.86 38.41 -2.72
C THR A 159 -7.66 38.93 -3.51
N TYR A 160 -7.93 40.04 -4.19
CA TYR A 160 -7.08 41.19 -4.50
C TYR A 160 -5.55 41.05 -4.35
N PHE A 161 -4.89 41.14 -5.51
CA PHE A 161 -3.64 41.89 -5.67
C PHE A 161 -3.92 43.39 -5.45
N LEU A 162 -3.14 44.03 -4.58
CA LEU A 162 -2.64 45.42 -4.68
C LEU A 162 -1.92 45.76 -3.36
N ILE A 163 -0.59 45.79 -3.40
CA ILE A 163 0.31 46.95 -3.20
C ILE A 163 1.72 46.47 -3.55
#